data_AF-A0A6M3LNH2-F1
#
_entry.id   AF-A0A6M3LNH2-F1
#
_cell.length_a   1.000
_cell.length_b   1.000
_cell.length_c   1.000
_cell.angle_alpha   90.00
_cell.angle_beta   90.00
_cell.angle_gamma   90.00
#
_symmetry.space_group_name_H-M   'P 1'
#
loop_
_entity.id
_entity.type
_entity.pdbx_description
1 polymer ?
#
loop_
_entity_poly.entity_id
_entity_poly.type
_entity_poly.pdbx_seq_one_letter_code
_entity_poly.pdbx_strand_id
1 'polypeptide(L)'
;IDQENKKISGALNTGIRNMNGDWWTGCGSDDTWYPNKLAEQVRFLTEHPEAKIIYCDWDYININGKVIGHFKEPEFKDRMEAGRYIIHDYFGTWGGMMVHRSVFDEVGLFNESFPTREDYEMNIRILNKFMMYRVPKTLFTYRLHPEQLTNSAHAGARSAISKKYTEMARAMAIEYFGDKQNV
;
A
#
# COMPACT_ATOMS: atom_id res chain seq x y z
N ILE A 1 -19.71 -5.64 -9.72
CA ILE A 1 -18.92 -5.64 -10.97
C ILE A 1 -18.41 -7.05 -11.09
N ASP A 2 -18.89 -7.79 -12.09
CA ASP A 2 -18.52 -9.19 -12.25
C ASP A 2 -17.48 -9.29 -13.37
N GLN A 3 -16.47 -10.11 -13.16
CA GLN A 3 -15.39 -10.35 -14.11
C GLN A 3 -14.85 -11.77 -13.96
N GLU A 4 -14.12 -12.23 -14.97
CA GLU A 4 -13.29 -13.42 -14.84
C GLU A 4 -12.16 -13.19 -13.81
N ASN A 5 -11.71 -14.26 -13.13
CA ASN A 5 -10.65 -14.17 -12.12
C ASN A 5 -9.31 -13.75 -12.75
N LYS A 6 -8.93 -12.49 -12.52
CA LYS A 6 -7.63 -11.91 -12.93
C LYS A 6 -6.68 -11.72 -11.76
N LYS A 7 -6.87 -12.47 -10.67
CA LYS A 7 -6.14 -12.34 -9.40
C LYS A 7 -6.29 -10.94 -8.80
N ILE A 8 -5.48 -10.63 -7.78
CA ILE A 8 -5.59 -9.39 -6.99
C ILE A 8 -5.40 -8.16 -7.87
N SER A 9 -4.28 -8.04 -8.60
CA SER A 9 -4.00 -6.87 -9.44
C SER A 9 -5.11 -6.57 -10.44
N GLY A 10 -5.64 -7.61 -11.11
CA GLY A 10 -6.72 -7.44 -12.07
C GLY A 10 -8.04 -7.00 -11.41
N ALA A 11 -8.37 -7.55 -10.23
CA ALA A 11 -9.55 -7.13 -9.48
C ALA A 11 -9.43 -5.67 -8.97
N LEU A 12 -8.26 -5.29 -8.44
CA LEU A 12 -7.97 -3.92 -8.01
C LEU A 12 -8.07 -2.94 -9.19
N ASN A 13 -7.49 -3.29 -10.33
CA ASN A 13 -7.55 -2.47 -11.54
C ASN A 13 -8.96 -2.28 -12.05
N THR A 14 -9.81 -3.32 -12.02
CA THR A 14 -11.22 -3.18 -12.36
C THR A 14 -11.93 -2.23 -11.40
N GLY A 15 -11.66 -2.34 -10.10
CA GLY A 15 -12.19 -1.40 -9.10
C GLY A 15 -11.78 0.04 -9.38
N ILE A 16 -10.50 0.30 -9.64
CA ILE A 16 -9.99 1.64 -9.94
C ILE A 16 -10.62 2.20 -11.23
N ARG A 17 -10.71 1.41 -12.30
CA ARG A 17 -11.30 1.86 -13.58
C ARG A 17 -12.78 2.23 -13.48
N ASN A 18 -13.50 1.68 -12.49
CA ASN A 18 -14.93 1.89 -12.30
C ASN A 18 -15.24 2.82 -11.11
N MET A 19 -14.25 3.48 -10.53
CA MET A 19 -14.48 4.43 -9.45
C MET A 19 -15.23 5.67 -9.95
N ASN A 20 -16.26 6.10 -9.23
CA ASN A 20 -17.01 7.32 -9.54
C ASN A 20 -16.62 8.51 -8.65
N GLY A 21 -15.99 8.24 -7.50
CA GLY A 21 -15.47 9.26 -6.60
C GLY A 21 -14.01 9.62 -6.91
N ASP A 22 -13.50 10.63 -6.23
CA ASP A 22 -12.11 11.07 -6.38
C ASP A 22 -11.11 10.27 -5.56
N TRP A 23 -11.57 9.51 -4.57
CA TRP A 23 -10.74 8.77 -3.64
C TRP A 23 -11.03 7.28 -3.71
N TRP A 24 -9.95 6.50 -3.81
CA TRP A 24 -9.95 5.06 -3.75
C TRP A 24 -9.45 4.59 -2.38
N THR A 25 -10.02 3.53 -1.84
CA THR A 25 -9.50 2.82 -0.67
C THR A 25 -9.83 1.33 -0.78
N GLY A 26 -8.95 0.48 -0.25
CA GLY A 26 -9.10 -0.97 -0.30
C GLY A 26 -9.60 -1.56 1.02
N CYS A 27 -10.27 -2.69 0.93
CA CYS A 27 -10.48 -3.59 2.05
C CYS A 27 -10.24 -5.01 1.54
N GLY A 28 -9.30 -5.74 2.15
CA GLY A 28 -9.15 -7.17 1.90
C GLY A 28 -10.46 -7.90 2.19
N SER A 29 -10.71 -9.01 1.51
CA SER A 29 -11.92 -9.82 1.72
C SER A 29 -11.99 -10.46 3.11
N ASP A 30 -10.84 -10.55 3.76
CA ASP A 30 -10.58 -11.10 5.10
C ASP A 30 -10.36 -10.02 6.17
N ASP A 31 -10.22 -8.76 5.76
CA ASP A 31 -9.97 -7.61 6.63
C ASP A 31 -11.26 -6.88 7.01
N THR A 32 -11.14 -5.96 7.98
CA THR A 32 -12.27 -5.10 8.38
C THR A 32 -11.81 -3.67 8.63
N TRP A 33 -12.72 -2.71 8.45
CA TRP A 33 -12.49 -1.32 8.81
C TRP A 33 -13.09 -1.00 10.17
N TYR A 34 -12.44 -0.12 10.92
CA TYR A 34 -13.09 0.52 12.05
C TYR A 34 -14.21 1.45 11.56
N PRO A 35 -15.34 1.58 12.29
CA PRO A 35 -16.50 2.34 11.83
C PRO A 35 -16.22 3.80 11.48
N ASN A 36 -15.20 4.39 12.12
CA ASN A 36 -14.80 5.78 11.94
C ASN A 36 -13.73 5.99 10.85
N LYS A 37 -13.21 4.94 10.20
CA LYS A 37 -12.09 5.03 9.22
C LYS A 37 -12.24 6.17 8.23
N LEU A 38 -13.35 6.20 7.50
CA LEU A 38 -13.57 7.19 6.44
C LEU A 38 -13.70 8.60 7.01
N ALA A 39 -14.44 8.78 8.10
CA ALA A 39 -14.60 10.09 8.73
C ALA A 39 -13.25 10.66 9.21
N GLU A 40 -12.42 9.80 9.79
CA GLU A 40 -11.09 10.14 10.28
C GLU A 40 -10.13 10.52 9.15
N GLN A 41 -10.11 9.74 8.08
CA GLN A 41 -9.26 9.99 6.92
C GLN A 41 -9.71 11.22 6.12
N VAL A 42 -11.03 11.42 5.94
CA VAL A 42 -11.57 12.63 5.29
C VAL A 42 -11.27 13.89 6.10
N ARG A 43 -11.35 13.80 7.44
CA ARG A 43 -10.97 14.93 8.30
C ARG A 43 -9.50 15.30 8.11
N PHE A 44 -8.61 14.30 8.10
CA PHE A 44 -7.19 14.53 7.80
C PHE A 44 -6.98 15.20 6.43
N LEU A 45 -7.67 14.73 5.38
CA LEU A 45 -7.58 15.34 4.04
C LEU A 45 -8.11 16.78 3.99
N THR A 46 -9.07 17.12 4.84
CA THR A 46 -9.58 18.49 4.97
C THR A 46 -8.54 19.41 5.61
N GLU A 47 -7.78 18.89 6.58
CA GLU A 47 -6.69 19.60 7.26
C GLU A 47 -5.41 19.66 6.39
N HIS A 48 -5.25 18.72 5.46
CA HIS A 48 -4.08 18.54 4.58
C HIS A 48 -4.49 18.45 3.10
N PRO A 49 -4.98 19.53 2.48
CA PRO A 49 -5.49 19.51 1.10
C PRO A 49 -4.42 19.20 0.03
N GLU A 50 -3.13 19.31 0.38
CA GLU A 50 -2.00 18.91 -0.45
C GLU A 50 -1.85 17.38 -0.56
N ALA A 51 -2.36 16.63 0.42
CA ALA A 51 -2.21 15.19 0.46
C ALA A 51 -3.01 14.55 -0.68
N LYS A 52 -2.34 13.70 -1.48
CA LYS A 52 -2.97 12.87 -2.53
C LYS A 52 -2.97 11.39 -2.17
N ILE A 53 -2.15 11.00 -1.20
CA ILE A 53 -2.13 9.66 -0.62
C ILE A 53 -2.03 9.80 0.89
N ILE A 54 -2.92 9.11 1.60
CA ILE A 54 -2.84 8.96 3.05
C ILE A 54 -2.92 7.49 3.44
N TYR A 55 -2.34 7.14 4.58
CA TYR A 55 -2.35 5.79 5.13
C TYR A 55 -2.56 5.85 6.65
N CYS A 56 -2.89 4.74 7.30
CA CYS A 56 -3.20 4.71 8.72
C CYS A 56 -2.65 3.44 9.38
N ASP A 57 -2.60 3.46 10.71
CA ASP A 57 -2.18 2.30 11.51
C ASP A 57 -3.25 1.19 11.47
N TRP A 58 -2.88 -0.02 11.91
CA TRP A 58 -3.80 -1.16 11.98
C TRP A 58 -3.54 -2.12 13.12
N ASP A 59 -4.53 -2.98 13.35
CA ASP A 59 -4.43 -4.09 14.28
C ASP A 59 -4.33 -5.41 13.55
N TYR A 60 -3.54 -6.33 14.08
CA TYR A 60 -3.60 -7.73 13.70
C TYR A 60 -4.77 -8.39 14.43
N ILE A 61 -5.64 -9.06 13.69
CA ILE A 61 -6.71 -9.88 14.25
C ILE A 61 -6.49 -11.35 13.89
N ASN A 62 -6.90 -12.26 14.79
CA ASN A 62 -6.92 -13.69 14.48
C ASN A 62 -8.18 -14.08 13.67
N ILE A 63 -8.32 -15.37 13.36
CA ILE A 63 -9.49 -15.90 12.64
C ILE A 63 -10.83 -15.61 13.32
N ASN A 64 -10.84 -15.43 14.65
CA ASN A 64 -12.03 -15.10 15.44
C ASN A 64 -12.28 -13.59 15.56
N GLY A 65 -11.48 -12.74 14.90
CA GLY A 65 -11.59 -11.29 14.96
C GLY A 65 -11.03 -10.66 16.25
N LYS A 66 -10.35 -11.43 17.10
CA LYS A 66 -9.72 -10.88 18.30
C LYS A 66 -8.40 -10.20 17.92
N VAL A 67 -8.20 -8.97 18.42
CA VAL A 67 -6.93 -8.25 18.30
C VAL A 67 -5.81 -9.01 19.02
N ILE A 68 -4.72 -9.24 18.31
CA ILE A 68 -3.53 -9.97 18.76
C ILE A 68 -2.23 -9.18 18.58
N GLY A 69 -2.30 -7.98 18.00
CA GLY A 69 -1.16 -7.11 17.84
C GLY A 69 -1.57 -5.77 17.25
N HIS A 70 -0.67 -4.81 17.34
CA HIS A 70 -0.83 -3.45 16.81
C HIS A 70 0.33 -3.17 15.88
N PHE A 71 0.06 -2.55 14.75
CA PHE A 71 1.06 -2.08 13.81
C PHE A 71 0.92 -0.58 13.63
N LYS A 72 1.96 0.13 14.04
CA LYS A 72 2.10 1.56 13.83
C LYS A 72 2.91 1.78 12.57
N GLU A 73 2.30 2.39 11.56
CA GLU A 73 3.00 2.72 10.33
C GLU A 73 4.11 3.75 10.62
N PRO A 74 5.23 3.72 9.87
CA PRO A 74 6.24 4.75 10.00
C PRO A 74 5.69 6.08 9.51
N GLU A 75 6.15 7.15 10.15
CA GLU A 75 5.95 8.51 9.69
C GLU A 75 7.26 8.99 9.09
N PHE A 76 7.20 9.65 7.95
CA PHE A 76 8.38 10.14 7.24
C PHE A 76 8.16 11.59 6.83
N LYS A 77 9.21 12.40 6.94
CA LYS A 77 9.18 13.85 6.68
C LYS A 77 9.22 14.18 5.19
N ASP A 78 9.80 13.28 4.39
CA ASP A 78 10.00 13.44 2.96
C ASP A 78 10.08 12.07 2.27
N ARG A 79 10.10 12.11 0.94
CA ARG A 79 10.17 10.90 0.10
C ARG A 79 11.49 10.15 0.23
N MET A 80 12.55 10.82 0.70
CA MET A 80 13.84 10.17 0.93
C MET A 80 13.79 9.28 2.17
N GLU A 81 13.21 9.78 3.25
CA GLU A 81 12.97 8.98 4.45
C GLU A 81 12.00 7.83 4.16
N ALA A 82 10.94 8.08 3.39
CA ALA A 82 10.03 7.03 2.91
C ALA A 82 10.77 5.93 2.11
N GLY A 83 11.72 6.33 1.25
CA GLY A 83 12.57 5.41 0.48
C GLY A 83 13.38 4.44 1.36
N ARG A 84 13.76 4.83 2.58
CA ARG A 84 14.46 3.93 3.51
C ARG A 84 13.54 2.84 4.06
N TYR A 85 12.27 3.17 4.31
CA TYR A 85 11.28 2.20 4.77
C TYR A 85 10.83 1.26 3.66
N ILE A 86 10.68 1.77 2.42
CA ILE A 86 10.21 0.93 1.31
C ILE A 86 11.25 -0.14 0.98
N ILE A 87 12.56 0.15 1.04
CA ILE A 87 13.61 -0.87 0.81
C ILE A 87 13.46 -2.10 1.72
N HIS A 88 12.86 -1.94 2.89
CA HIS A 88 12.61 -3.00 3.87
C HIS A 88 11.17 -3.53 3.87
N ASP A 89 10.33 -3.10 2.91
CA ASP A 89 8.92 -3.50 2.79
C ASP A 89 8.12 -3.25 4.08
N TYR A 90 8.40 -2.14 4.74
CA TYR A 90 7.94 -1.89 6.11
C TYR A 90 6.71 -0.98 6.20
N PHE A 91 6.07 -0.62 5.07
CA PHE A 91 4.87 0.23 5.09
C PHE A 91 4.01 0.14 3.84
N GLY A 92 2.79 0.68 3.94
CA GLY A 92 1.92 0.97 2.80
C GLY A 92 0.98 -0.18 2.47
N THR A 93 0.40 -0.81 3.49
CA THR A 93 -0.67 -1.79 3.31
C THR A 93 -1.91 -1.10 2.73
N TRP A 94 -2.37 -1.55 1.56
CA TRP A 94 -3.42 -0.86 0.81
C TRP A 94 -4.82 -0.89 1.46
N GLY A 95 -5.02 -1.75 2.47
CA GLY A 95 -6.22 -1.74 3.33
C GLY A 95 -6.34 -0.47 4.21
N GLY A 96 -5.21 0.14 4.54
CA GLY A 96 -5.14 1.38 5.31
C GLY A 96 -5.09 2.65 4.46
N MET A 97 -4.90 2.52 3.14
CA MET A 97 -4.63 3.66 2.26
C MET A 97 -5.91 4.31 1.74
N MET A 98 -5.85 5.62 1.54
CA MET A 98 -6.74 6.38 0.66
C MET A 98 -5.89 7.09 -0.39
N VAL A 99 -6.24 6.90 -1.67
CA VAL A 99 -5.46 7.36 -2.83
C VAL A 99 -6.37 8.17 -3.75
N HIS A 100 -5.96 9.40 -4.05
CA HIS A 100 -6.69 10.25 -4.98
C HIS A 100 -6.55 9.73 -6.42
N ARG A 101 -7.61 9.83 -7.25
CA ARG A 101 -7.65 9.26 -8.61
C ARG A 101 -6.51 9.72 -9.51
N SER A 102 -6.11 11.00 -9.35
CA SER A 102 -5.01 11.60 -10.10
C SER A 102 -3.67 10.90 -9.89
N VAL A 103 -3.50 10.17 -8.79
CA VAL A 103 -2.29 9.37 -8.56
C VAL A 103 -2.25 8.23 -9.57
N PHE A 104 -3.35 7.52 -9.80
CA PHE A 104 -3.43 6.45 -10.81
C PHE A 104 -3.30 6.98 -12.24
N ASP A 105 -3.79 8.18 -12.51
CA ASP A 105 -3.60 8.84 -13.80
C ASP A 105 -2.10 9.09 -14.09
N GLU A 106 -1.32 9.38 -13.05
CA GLU A 106 0.09 9.74 -13.15
C GLU A 106 1.05 8.54 -13.07
N VAL A 107 0.78 7.56 -12.19
CA VAL A 107 1.66 6.40 -12.00
C VAL A 107 1.20 5.18 -12.78
N GLY A 108 -0.06 5.14 -13.22
CA GLY A 108 -0.69 3.98 -13.84
C GLY A 108 -1.30 3.00 -12.82
N LEU A 109 -1.90 1.93 -13.35
CA LEU A 109 -2.61 0.91 -12.58
C LEU A 109 -1.67 -0.16 -11.99
N PHE A 110 -2.20 -1.11 -11.21
CA PHE A 110 -1.40 -2.24 -10.72
C PHE A 110 -0.90 -3.07 -11.87
N ASN A 111 0.37 -3.49 -11.79
CA ASN A 111 0.97 -4.31 -12.82
C ASN A 111 0.56 -5.78 -12.64
N GLU A 112 -0.32 -6.26 -13.51
CA GLU A 112 -0.87 -7.61 -13.50
C GLU A 112 0.17 -8.71 -13.79
N SER A 113 1.39 -8.35 -14.23
CA SER A 113 2.49 -9.30 -14.40
C SER A 113 3.14 -9.73 -13.08
N PHE A 114 2.84 -9.03 -11.97
CA PHE A 114 3.31 -9.42 -10.65
C PHE A 114 2.26 -10.30 -9.95
N PRO A 115 2.55 -11.59 -9.72
CA PRO A 115 1.60 -12.51 -9.09
C PRO A 115 1.41 -12.25 -7.59
N THR A 116 2.35 -11.51 -6.98
CA THR A 116 2.43 -11.17 -5.56
C THR A 116 3.19 -9.85 -5.44
N ARG A 117 2.99 -9.10 -4.34
CA ARG A 117 3.72 -7.87 -4.01
C ARG A 117 3.43 -6.71 -4.97
N GLU A 118 2.26 -6.73 -5.58
CA GLU A 118 1.74 -5.69 -6.46
C GLU A 118 1.56 -4.35 -5.75
N ASP A 119 1.25 -4.39 -4.45
CA ASP A 119 1.20 -3.26 -3.53
C ASP A 119 2.58 -2.62 -3.35
N TYR A 120 3.59 -3.43 -3.10
CA TYR A 120 4.98 -3.00 -2.95
C TYR A 120 5.49 -2.30 -4.22
N GLU A 121 5.24 -2.89 -5.39
CA GLU A 121 5.57 -2.32 -6.69
C GLU A 121 4.91 -0.95 -6.91
N MET A 122 3.61 -0.87 -6.63
CA MET A 122 2.84 0.35 -6.78
C MET A 122 3.33 1.43 -5.81
N ASN A 123 3.65 1.08 -4.56
CA ASN A 123 4.19 2.00 -3.57
C ASN A 123 5.51 2.62 -4.04
N ILE A 124 6.39 1.83 -4.67
CA ILE A 124 7.61 2.36 -5.30
C ILE A 124 7.24 3.37 -6.40
N ARG A 125 6.34 3.06 -7.32
CA ARG A 125 5.94 4.03 -8.37
C ARG A 125 5.32 5.31 -7.79
N ILE A 126 4.53 5.20 -6.73
CA ILE A 126 3.92 6.33 -6.02
C ILE A 126 5.01 7.23 -5.41
N LEU A 127 5.93 6.67 -4.62
CA LEU A 127 6.96 7.46 -3.92
C LEU A 127 7.93 8.17 -4.87
N ASN A 128 8.10 7.68 -6.11
CA ASN A 128 8.88 8.39 -7.13
C ASN A 128 8.27 9.75 -7.51
N LYS A 129 6.98 9.97 -7.29
CA LYS A 129 6.26 11.17 -7.74
C LYS A 129 5.48 11.90 -6.64
N PHE A 130 5.01 11.18 -5.62
CA PHE A 130 4.10 11.71 -4.61
C PHE A 130 4.62 11.45 -3.20
N MET A 131 4.29 12.37 -2.30
CA MET A 131 4.41 12.16 -0.86
C MET A 131 3.19 11.40 -0.35
N MET A 132 3.40 10.56 0.67
CA MET A 132 2.33 9.86 1.38
C MET A 132 2.29 10.38 2.82
N TYR A 133 1.09 10.51 3.40
CA TYR A 133 0.92 11.09 4.73
C TYR A 133 0.26 10.12 5.70
N ARG A 134 0.82 10.01 6.90
CA ARG A 134 0.28 9.13 7.94
C ARG A 134 -0.85 9.82 8.68
N VAL A 135 -1.99 9.16 8.77
CA VAL A 135 -3.05 9.42 9.74
C VAL A 135 -2.71 8.61 10.99
N PRO A 136 -2.32 9.25 12.12
CA PRO A 136 -1.80 8.55 13.30
C PRO A 136 -2.93 7.94 14.14
N LYS A 137 -3.74 7.08 13.52
CA LYS A 137 -4.87 6.38 14.11
C LYS A 137 -4.95 4.97 13.55
N THR A 138 -5.33 4.02 14.39
CA THR A 138 -5.67 2.66 13.97
C THR A 138 -7.06 2.66 13.35
N LEU A 139 -7.17 2.41 12.05
CA LEU A 139 -8.46 2.53 11.33
C LEU A 139 -8.86 1.30 10.51
N PHE A 140 -8.02 0.26 10.45
CA PHE A 140 -8.43 -1.04 9.93
C PHE A 140 -7.77 -2.19 10.70
N THR A 141 -8.20 -3.40 10.39
CA THR A 141 -7.67 -4.64 10.95
C THR A 141 -7.15 -5.53 9.82
N TYR A 142 -5.98 -6.13 10.02
CA TYR A 142 -5.38 -7.13 9.15
C TYR A 142 -5.57 -8.53 9.73
N ARG A 143 -6.21 -9.46 9.01
CA ARG A 143 -6.48 -10.81 9.53
C ARG A 143 -5.33 -11.78 9.26
N LEU A 144 -4.78 -12.36 10.34
CA LEU A 144 -3.83 -13.45 10.25
C LEU A 144 -4.56 -14.80 10.26
N HIS A 145 -4.43 -15.54 9.15
CA HIS A 145 -4.89 -16.92 9.03
C HIS A 145 -3.93 -17.76 8.15
N PRO A 146 -3.95 -19.11 8.26
CA PRO A 146 -3.00 -19.97 7.54
C PRO A 146 -3.07 -19.85 6.01
N GLU A 147 -4.29 -19.66 5.47
CA GLU A 147 -4.58 -19.62 4.04
C GLU A 147 -4.38 -18.23 3.39
N GLN A 148 -3.88 -17.24 4.15
CA GLN A 148 -3.68 -15.89 3.61
C GLN A 148 -2.68 -15.91 2.45
N LEU A 149 -2.95 -15.11 1.41
CA LEU A 149 -2.14 -15.08 0.20
C LEU A 149 -0.67 -14.73 0.51
N THR A 150 -0.45 -13.87 1.51
CA THR A 150 0.88 -13.51 2.01
C THR A 150 1.72 -14.72 2.41
N ASN A 151 1.14 -15.72 3.08
CA ASN A 151 1.87 -16.93 3.49
C ASN A 151 2.29 -17.78 2.29
N SER A 152 1.43 -17.88 1.27
CA SER A 152 1.72 -18.63 0.05
C SER A 152 2.77 -17.93 -0.84
N ALA A 153 2.79 -16.60 -0.84
CA ALA A 153 3.74 -15.77 -1.61
C ALA A 153 5.18 -15.90 -1.09
N HIS A 154 5.37 -16.07 0.23
CA HIS A 154 6.69 -16.17 0.85
C HIS A 154 7.45 -17.45 0.48
N ALA A 155 6.77 -18.51 0.01
CA ALA A 155 7.37 -19.82 -0.26
C ALA A 155 7.95 -19.95 -1.68
N GLY A 156 7.51 -19.16 -2.67
CA GLY A 156 7.85 -19.40 -4.09
C GLY A 156 8.47 -18.23 -4.87
N ALA A 157 8.30 -16.97 -4.44
CA ALA A 157 8.63 -15.79 -5.26
C ALA A 157 10.01 -15.15 -4.98
N ARG A 158 10.85 -15.77 -4.14
CA ARG A 158 11.99 -15.08 -3.49
C ARG A 158 13.18 -14.71 -4.36
N SER A 159 13.42 -15.28 -5.55
CA SER A 159 14.69 -15.03 -6.26
C SER A 159 14.61 -13.96 -7.36
N ALA A 160 13.75 -14.12 -8.37
CA ALA A 160 13.73 -13.22 -9.53
C ALA A 160 12.87 -11.97 -9.32
N ILE A 161 11.70 -12.13 -8.69
CA ILE A 161 10.75 -11.03 -8.43
C ILE A 161 11.32 -10.09 -7.37
N SER A 162 11.88 -10.63 -6.28
CA SER A 162 12.61 -9.85 -5.28
C SER A 162 13.77 -9.07 -5.90
N LYS A 163 14.56 -9.66 -6.80
CA LYS A 163 15.65 -8.96 -7.49
C LYS A 163 15.15 -7.78 -8.33
N LYS A 164 14.10 -7.96 -9.13
CA LYS A 164 13.49 -6.87 -9.92
C LYS A 164 12.99 -5.73 -9.03
N TYR A 165 12.37 -6.05 -7.90
CA TYR A 165 11.90 -5.04 -6.95
C TYR A 165 13.03 -4.34 -6.20
N THR A 166 14.08 -5.08 -5.81
CA THR A 166 15.29 -4.50 -5.24
C THR A 166 15.98 -3.60 -6.25
N GLU A 167 16.01 -3.98 -7.54
CA GLU A 167 16.53 -3.13 -8.62
C GLU A 167 15.66 -1.88 -8.83
N MET A 168 14.33 -1.98 -8.78
CA MET A 168 13.44 -0.81 -8.88
C MET A 168 13.59 0.12 -7.67
N ALA A 169 13.63 -0.43 -6.45
CA ALA A 169 13.86 0.34 -5.23
C ALA A 169 15.27 0.95 -5.23
N ARG A 170 16.29 0.23 -5.74
CA ARG A 170 17.65 0.75 -5.94
C ARG A 170 17.72 1.79 -7.05
N ALA A 171 16.96 1.65 -8.14
CA ALA A 171 16.94 2.61 -9.23
C ALA A 171 16.27 3.91 -8.79
N MET A 172 15.13 3.82 -8.08
CA MET A 172 14.55 4.95 -7.35
C MET A 172 15.58 5.57 -6.43
N ALA A 173 16.27 4.75 -5.63
CA ALA A 173 17.31 5.22 -4.73
C ALA A 173 18.42 5.95 -5.49
N ILE A 174 18.94 5.40 -6.59
CA ILE A 174 20.03 6.01 -7.38
C ILE A 174 19.56 7.30 -8.07
N GLU A 175 18.37 7.28 -8.68
CA GLU A 175 17.79 8.42 -9.40
C GLU A 175 17.49 9.60 -8.47
N TYR A 176 17.08 9.34 -7.23
CA TYR A 176 16.85 10.37 -6.21
C TYR A 176 18.07 10.73 -5.36
N PHE A 177 18.98 9.79 -5.09
CA PHE A 177 20.05 9.94 -4.10
C PHE A 177 21.41 10.30 -4.71
N GLY A 178 21.55 10.24 -6.04
CA GLY A 178 22.86 10.24 -6.68
C GLY A 178 23.71 9.05 -6.20
N ASP A 179 24.87 8.84 -6.79
CA ASP A 179 25.75 7.71 -6.48
C ASP A 179 26.46 7.87 -5.11
N LYS A 180 25.73 8.27 -4.06
CA LYS A 180 26.22 8.25 -2.68
C LYS A 180 25.90 6.90 -2.08
N GLN A 181 26.66 5.91 -2.52
CA GLN A 181 26.97 4.74 -1.70
C GLN A 181 27.36 5.23 -0.30
N ASN A 182 26.58 4.82 0.71
CA ASN A 182 26.82 4.79 2.15
C ASN A 182 25.58 5.27 2.93
N VAL A 183 24.55 4.42 3.02
CA VAL A 183 23.86 4.11 4.30
C VAL A 183 23.39 2.66 4.24
#